data_AF-A0A183F5S8-F1
#
_entry.id   AF-A0A183F5S8-F1
#
_cell.length_a   1.000
_cell.length_b   1.000
_cell.length_c   1.000
_cell.angle_alpha   90.00
_cell.angle_beta   90.00
_cell.angle_gamma   90.00
#
_symmetry.space_group_name_H-M   'P 1'
#
loop_
_entity.id
_entity.type
_entity.pdbx_description
1 polymer ?
#
loop_
_entity_poly.entity_id
_entity_poly.type
_entity_poly.pdbx_seq_one_letter_code
_entity_poly.pdbx_strand_id
1 'polypeptide(L)'
;MVEVNSRVNAAWSKWRSLTGVLCDRKIPEHLKSKIYRAVVRPVAMYGAECWPATKEAESRLSVMETKMLRWTAGVTRLDRIRNDAIRQKFGVALIADKMRETRL
;
A
#
# COMPACT_ATOMS: atom_id res chain seq x y z
N MET A 1 -16.32 -5.05 -7.13
CA MET A 1 -15.16 -4.67 -7.97
C MET A 1 -15.06 -3.16 -8.22
N VAL A 2 -16.14 -2.47 -8.62
CA VAL A 2 -16.12 -1.02 -8.91
C VAL A 2 -15.59 -0.20 -7.73
N GLU A 3 -16.07 -0.45 -6.52
CA GLU A 3 -15.63 0.33 -5.34
C GLU A 3 -14.17 0.08 -4.95
N VAL A 4 -13.72 -1.18 -4.95
CA VAL A 4 -12.29 -1.50 -4.70
C VAL A 4 -11.39 -0.79 -5.72
N ASN A 5 -11.81 -0.72 -6.99
CA ASN A 5 -11.08 0.00 -8.02
C ASN A 5 -11.07 1.52 -7.77
N SER A 6 -12.19 2.09 -7.31
CA SER A 6 -12.27 3.50 -6.95
C SER A 6 -11.27 3.83 -5.84
N ARG A 7 -11.18 2.99 -4.79
CA ARG A 7 -10.21 3.17 -3.69
C ARG A 7 -8.78 2.95 -4.09
N VAL A 8 -8.50 1.96 -4.93
CA VAL A 8 -7.16 1.76 -5.48
C VAL A 8 -6.71 3.00 -6.26
N ASN A 9 -7.58 3.56 -7.08
CA ASN A 9 -7.29 4.78 -7.82
C ASN A 9 -7.10 5.99 -6.90
N ALA A 10 -7.97 6.16 -5.89
CA ALA A 10 -7.86 7.24 -4.91
C ALA A 10 -6.56 7.15 -4.12
N ALA A 11 -6.18 5.96 -3.66
CA ALA A 11 -4.93 5.72 -2.96
C ALA A 11 -3.71 5.99 -3.87
N TRP A 12 -3.77 5.64 -5.15
CA TRP A 12 -2.76 6.01 -6.13
C TRP A 12 -2.63 7.51 -6.30
N SER A 13 -3.73 8.24 -6.45
CA SER A 13 -3.71 9.70 -6.52
C SER A 13 -3.11 10.30 -5.25
N LYS A 14 -3.47 9.79 -4.07
CA LYS A 14 -2.89 10.26 -2.81
C LYS A 14 -1.39 9.97 -2.72
N TRP A 15 -0.96 8.76 -3.05
CA TRP A 15 0.46 8.39 -3.07
C TRP A 15 1.25 9.27 -4.04
N ARG A 16 0.72 9.53 -5.24
CA ARG A 16 1.37 10.40 -6.24
C ARG A 16 1.61 11.81 -5.73
N SER A 17 0.66 12.38 -4.99
CA SER A 17 0.82 13.71 -4.37
C SER A 17 1.95 13.77 -3.32
N LEU A 18 2.39 12.62 -2.81
CA LEU A 18 3.42 12.51 -1.78
C LEU A 18 4.78 12.03 -2.33
N THR A 19 4.92 11.91 -3.64
CA THR A 19 6.15 11.38 -4.28
C THR A 19 7.39 12.19 -3.95
N GLY A 20 7.27 13.52 -3.78
CA GLY A 20 8.38 14.36 -3.33
C GLY A 20 8.98 13.95 -1.98
N VAL A 21 8.21 13.25 -1.13
CA VAL A 21 8.68 12.74 0.17
C VAL A 21 8.94 11.23 0.10
N LEU A 22 8.01 10.47 -0.50
CA LEU A 22 8.08 9.01 -0.57
C LEU A 22 9.22 8.52 -1.48
N CYS A 23 9.53 9.25 -2.55
CA CYS A 23 10.60 8.87 -3.48
C CYS A 23 11.94 9.56 -3.17
N ASP A 24 12.00 10.47 -2.19
CA ASP A 24 13.26 11.14 -1.81
C ASP A 24 14.18 10.16 -1.06
N ARG A 25 15.39 9.94 -1.59
CA ARG A 25 16.38 9.04 -1.00
C ARG A 25 16.95 9.56 0.32
N LYS A 26 16.87 10.86 0.59
CA LYS A 26 17.35 11.48 1.84
C LYS A 26 16.43 11.19 3.03
N ILE A 27 15.17 10.83 2.77
CA ILE A 27 14.18 10.60 3.81
C ILE A 27 14.27 9.15 4.31
N PRO A 28 14.44 8.94 5.62
CA PRO A 28 14.47 7.60 6.21
C PRO A 28 13.23 6.77 5.90
N GLU A 29 13.42 5.47 5.68
CA GLU A 29 12.36 4.56 5.26
C GLU A 29 11.27 4.38 6.31
N HIS A 30 11.61 4.44 7.60
CA HIS A 30 10.63 4.35 8.68
C HIS A 30 9.65 5.55 8.67
N LEU A 31 10.09 6.75 8.27
CA LEU A 31 9.22 7.91 8.10
C LEU A 31 8.29 7.73 6.90
N LYS A 32 8.83 7.25 5.78
CA LYS A 32 8.04 6.91 4.59
C LYS A 32 6.98 5.85 4.90
N SER A 33 7.34 4.83 5.69
CA SER A 33 6.41 3.82 6.21
C SER A 33 5.29 4.46 7.03
N LYS A 34 5.63 5.35 7.97
CA LYS A 34 4.65 6.05 8.80
C LYS A 34 3.69 6.87 7.94
N ILE A 35 4.19 7.61 6.95
CA ILE A 35 3.37 8.36 6.00
C ILE A 35 2.44 7.43 5.22
N TYR A 36 2.96 6.32 4.69
CA TYR A 36 2.15 5.35 3.97
C TYR A 36 0.99 4.83 4.84
N ARG A 37 1.29 4.37 6.06
CA ARG A 37 0.28 3.84 6.98
C ARG A 37 -0.74 4.88 7.43
N ALA A 38 -0.32 6.13 7.64
CA ALA A 38 -1.17 7.18 8.16
C ALA A 38 -2.01 7.89 7.08
N VAL A 39 -1.51 7.94 5.83
CA VAL A 39 -2.10 8.81 4.80
C VAL A 39 -2.60 8.05 3.58
N VAL A 40 -1.87 7.03 3.12
CA VAL A 40 -2.22 6.30 1.88
C VAL A 40 -3.11 5.10 2.18
N ARG A 41 -2.75 4.31 3.19
CA ARG A 41 -3.48 3.10 3.55
C ARG A 41 -4.94 3.36 3.95
N PRO A 42 -5.29 4.37 4.76
CA PRO A 42 -6.69 4.62 5.12
C PRO A 42 -7.55 4.97 3.90
N VAL A 43 -6.98 5.66 2.90
CA VAL A 43 -7.68 5.98 1.64
C VAL A 43 -8.01 4.71 0.85
N ALA A 44 -7.07 3.76 0.82
CA ALA A 44 -7.28 2.47 0.17
C ALA A 44 -8.28 1.57 0.91
N MET A 45 -8.42 1.76 2.23
CA MET A 45 -9.22 0.92 3.14
C MET A 45 -10.58 1.51 3.46
N TYR A 46 -10.89 2.73 3.01
CA TYR A 46 -12.17 3.35 3.32
C TYR A 46 -13.33 2.51 2.78
N GLY A 47 -14.28 2.15 3.65
CA GLY A 47 -15.43 1.33 3.30
C GLY A 47 -15.12 -0.18 3.22
N ALA A 48 -13.91 -0.60 3.62
CA ALA A 48 -13.50 -2.00 3.60
C ALA A 48 -14.35 -2.90 4.52
N GLU A 49 -14.93 -2.33 5.57
CA GLU A 49 -15.89 -2.98 6.48
C GLU A 49 -17.13 -3.52 5.75
N CYS A 50 -17.50 -2.89 4.63
CA CYS A 50 -18.68 -3.24 3.83
C CYS A 50 -18.34 -4.06 2.57
N TRP A 51 -17.05 -4.36 2.32
CA TRP A 51 -16.66 -5.05 1.10
C TRP A 51 -16.82 -6.57 1.21
N PRO A 52 -17.33 -7.23 0.16
CA PRO A 52 -17.31 -8.69 0.12
C PRO A 52 -15.86 -9.19 0.11
N ALA A 53 -15.57 -10.19 0.94
CA ALA A 53 -14.24 -10.77 1.14
C ALA A 53 -13.81 -11.67 -0.02
N THR A 54 -13.74 -11.10 -1.22
CA THR A 54 -13.27 -11.83 -2.39
C THR A 54 -11.75 -11.82 -2.42
N LYS A 55 -11.16 -12.97 -2.78
CA LYS A 55 -9.70 -13.07 -3.02
C LYS A 55 -9.22 -12.06 -4.06
N GLU A 56 -10.08 -11.69 -5.00
CA GLU A 56 -9.80 -10.68 -6.02
C GLU A 56 -9.61 -9.29 -5.40
N ALA A 57 -10.48 -8.86 -4.48
CA ALA A 57 -10.36 -7.57 -3.80
C ALA A 57 -9.07 -7.51 -2.96
N GLU A 58 -8.80 -8.54 -2.16
CA GLU A 58 -7.58 -8.64 -1.37
C GLU A 58 -6.31 -8.61 -2.23
N SER A 59 -6.32 -9.36 -3.34
CA SER A 59 -5.21 -9.39 -4.30
C SER A 59 -4.96 -8.02 -4.91
N ARG A 60 -6.03 -7.30 -5.29
CA ARG A 60 -5.92 -6.00 -5.95
C ARG A 60 -5.31 -4.93 -5.03
N LEU A 61 -5.73 -4.89 -3.77
CA LEU A 61 -5.12 -4.03 -2.75
C LEU A 61 -3.66 -4.42 -2.47
N SER A 62 -3.38 -5.72 -2.38
CA SER A 62 -2.02 -6.23 -2.14
C SER A 62 -1.05 -5.88 -3.28
N VAL A 63 -1.49 -5.97 -4.53
CA VAL A 63 -0.72 -5.59 -5.71
C VAL A 63 -0.44 -4.08 -5.70
N MET A 64 -1.45 -3.26 -5.40
CA MET A 64 -1.29 -1.82 -5.28
C MET A 64 -0.25 -1.46 -4.21
N GLU A 65 -0.41 -1.97 -2.98
CA GLU A 65 0.50 -1.72 -1.86
C GLU A 65 1.94 -2.11 -2.23
N THR A 66 2.12 -3.32 -2.78
CA THR A 66 3.43 -3.82 -3.16
C THR A 66 4.09 -2.90 -4.20
N LYS A 67 3.36 -2.43 -5.22
CA LYS A 67 3.88 -1.51 -6.23
C LYS A 67 4.31 -0.17 -5.61
N MET A 68 3.49 0.40 -4.74
CA MET A 68 3.80 1.67 -4.06
C MET A 68 5.03 1.55 -3.17
N LEU A 69 5.14 0.49 -2.37
CA LEU A 69 6.29 0.27 -1.50
C LEU A 69 7.58 0.01 -2.30
N ARG A 70 7.51 -0.72 -3.43
CA ARG A 70 8.65 -0.90 -4.33
C ARG A 70 9.19 0.42 -4.85
N TRP A 71 8.31 1.29 -5.36
CA TRP A 71 8.70 2.62 -5.82
C TRP A 71 9.23 3.50 -4.69
N THR A 72 8.61 3.45 -3.52
CA THR A 72 9.05 4.20 -2.32
C THR A 72 10.48 3.79 -1.89
N ALA A 73 10.82 2.51 -2.04
CA ALA A 73 12.17 1.98 -1.78
C ALA A 73 13.16 2.18 -2.95
N GLY A 74 12.71 2.70 -4.09
CA GLY A 74 13.55 2.80 -5.30
C GLY A 74 13.93 1.45 -5.90
N VAL A 75 13.18 0.39 -5.59
CA VAL A 75 13.47 -0.98 -6.01
C VAL A 75 12.72 -1.32 -7.29
N THR A 76 13.47 -1.74 -8.29
CA THR A 76 12.99 -2.20 -9.59
C THR A 76 12.78 -3.72 -9.60
N ARG A 77 12.35 -4.27 -10.76
CA ARG A 77 12.31 -5.72 -10.95
C ARG A 77 13.70 -6.34 -11.15
N LEU A 78 14.68 -5.56 -11.63
CA LEU A 78 16.04 -6.02 -11.89
C LEU A 78 16.80 -6.37 -10.62
N ASP A 79 16.45 -5.71 -9.51
CA ASP A 79 17.07 -5.95 -8.20
C ASP A 79 16.72 -7.34 -7.63
N ARG A 80 15.74 -8.05 -8.21
CA ARG A 80 15.28 -9.39 -7.80
C ARG A 80 14.93 -9.52 -6.31
N ILE A 81 14.65 -8.40 -5.63
CA ILE A 81 14.23 -8.37 -4.23
C ILE A 81 12.79 -8.89 -4.12
N ARG A 82 12.60 -9.86 -3.22
CA ARG A 82 11.29 -10.45 -2.89
C ARG A 82 10.37 -9.41 -2.25
N ASN A 83 9.07 -9.51 -2.51
CA ASN A 83 8.08 -8.57 -1.96
C ASN A 83 8.06 -8.60 -0.42
N ASP A 84 8.30 -9.76 0.20
CA ASP A 84 8.31 -9.89 1.66
C ASP A 84 9.48 -9.14 2.30
N ALA A 85 10.65 -9.12 1.66
CA ALA A 85 11.78 -8.31 2.12
C ALA A 85 11.45 -6.81 2.10
N ILE A 86 10.71 -6.35 1.09
CA ILE A 86 10.29 -4.95 0.98
C ILE A 86 9.26 -4.62 2.08
N ARG A 87 8.31 -5.51 2.33
CA ARG A 87 7.34 -5.37 3.42
C ARG A 87 8.01 -5.31 4.79
N GLN A 88 8.96 -6.22 5.04
CA GLN A 88 9.74 -6.26 6.27
C GLN A 88 10.53 -4.96 6.45
N LYS A 89 11.13 -4.43 5.38
CA LYS A 89 11.87 -3.15 5.40
C LYS A 89 11.01 -1.97 5.88
N PHE A 90 9.78 -1.88 5.39
CA PHE A 90 8.84 -0.85 5.86
C PHE A 90 8.12 -1.25 7.17
N GLY A 91 8.26 -2.49 7.64
CA GLY A 91 7.55 -3.06 8.80
C GLY A 91 6.03 -3.13 8.62
N VAL A 92 5.54 -3.05 7.39
CA VAL A 92 4.12 -2.86 7.07
C VAL A 92 3.42 -4.22 7.00
N ALA A 93 2.45 -4.47 7.90
CA ALA A 93 1.57 -5.64 7.84
C ALA A 93 0.76 -5.65 6.54
N LEU A 94 0.39 -6.82 5.99
CA LEU A 94 -0.34 -6.88 4.71
C LEU A 94 -1.63 -6.07 4.77
N ILE A 95 -1.90 -5.28 3.74
CA ILE A 95 -3.19 -4.59 3.62
C ILE A 95 -4.38 -5.57 3.65
N ALA A 96 -4.21 -6.79 3.13
CA ALA A 96 -5.21 -7.85 3.22
C ALA A 96 -5.45 -8.32 4.66
N ASP A 97 -4.41 -8.42 5.49
CA ASP A 97 -4.57 -8.73 6.92
C ASP A 97 -5.33 -7.60 7.62
N LYS A 98 -4.97 -6.34 7.33
CA LYS A 98 -5.70 -5.19 7.87
C LYS A 98 -7.14 -5.13 7.41
N MET A 99 -7.42 -5.49 6.16
CA MET A 99 -8.78 -5.58 5.63
C MET A 99 -9.61 -6.62 6.38
N ARG A 100 -8.99 -7.74 6.78
CA ARG A 100 -9.64 -8.75 7.63
C ARG A 100 -9.87 -8.26 9.06
N GLU A 101 -8.91 -7.55 9.65
CA GLU A 101 -9.03 -6.98 11.01
C GLU A 101 -10.11 -5.89 11.12
N THR A 102 -10.32 -5.09 10.07
CA THR A 102 -11.34 -4.01 10.06
C THR A 102 -12.77 -4.52 9.95
N ARG A 103 -12.97 -5.84 9.91
CA ARG A 103 -14.30 -6.46 9.88
C ARG A 103 -14.77 -6.71 11.31
N LEU A 104 -16.02 -6.35 11.58
CA LEU A 104 -16.74 -6.70 12.82
C LEU A 104 -17.06 -8.20 12.85
#